data_AF-A0A2V7J087-F1
#
_entry.id   AF-A0A2V7J087-F1
#
_cell.length_a   1.000
_cell.length_b   1.000
_cell.length_c   1.000
_cell.angle_alpha   90.00
_cell.angle_beta   90.00
_cell.angle_gamma   90.00
#
_symmetry.space_group_name_H-M   'P 1'
#
loop_
_entity.id
_entity.type
_entity.pdbx_description
1 polymer ?
#
loop_
_entity_poly.entity_id
_entity_poly.type
_entity_poly.pdbx_seq_one_letter_code
_entity_poly.pdbx_strand_id
1 'polypeptide(L)'
;MGVRRVLVISQTYLQPTHRGKLRALAARGLEVTVAIPQRWREPWFGQPIDVAWERQGGLEVFPLPARGMGDKADFAKATYGRRALKALLRDRRPDLVQVEEEPTAASASPSCCSRIGTSSCSSIGGSP
;
A
#
# COMPACT_ATOMS: atom_id res chain seq x y z
N MET A 1 11.95 21.97 -8.80
CA MET A 1 10.95 21.44 -7.84
C MET A 1 11.57 20.24 -7.14
N GLY A 2 11.49 20.15 -5.82
CA GLY A 2 12.02 19.00 -5.09
C GLY A 2 11.29 17.70 -5.47
N VAL A 3 12.02 16.58 -5.45
CA VAL A 3 11.46 15.24 -5.65
C VAL A 3 10.45 14.98 -4.53
N ARG A 4 9.24 14.55 -4.88
CA ARG A 4 8.18 14.21 -3.92
C ARG A 4 8.12 12.70 -3.71
N ARG A 5 8.09 12.29 -2.45
CA ARG A 5 8.03 10.90 -1.99
C ARG A 5 6.60 10.52 -1.65
N VAL A 6 6.10 9.50 -2.32
CA VAL A 6 4.73 8.99 -2.13
C VAL A 6 4.82 7.55 -1.63
N LEU A 7 4.17 7.27 -0.50
CA LEU A 7 3.97 5.92 -0.01
C LEU A 7 2.55 5.47 -0.32
N VAL A 8 2.39 4.39 -1.07
CA VAL A 8 1.10 3.76 -1.37
C VAL A 8 1.02 2.46 -0.59
N ILE A 9 -0.06 2.26 0.16
CA ILE A 9 -0.34 1.01 0.88
C ILE A 9 -1.55 0.38 0.22
N SER A 10 -1.36 -0.75 -0.44
CA SER A 10 -2.46 -1.52 -1.02
C SER A 10 -2.05 -2.94 -1.36
N GLN A 11 -2.99 -3.87 -1.17
CA GLN A 11 -2.83 -5.27 -1.58
C GLN A 11 -3.06 -5.49 -3.09
N THR A 12 -3.70 -4.55 -3.79
CA THR A 12 -4.02 -4.70 -5.23
C THR A 12 -2.78 -4.72 -6.13
N TYR A 13 -1.67 -4.17 -5.65
CA TYR A 13 -0.37 -4.14 -6.35
C TYR A 13 0.50 -5.38 -6.11
N LEU A 14 -0.04 -6.42 -5.44
CA LEU A 14 0.55 -7.75 -5.44
C LEU A 14 0.78 -8.25 -6.88
N GLN A 15 -0.20 -8.02 -7.77
CA GLN A 15 -0.06 -8.31 -9.18
C GLN A 15 0.78 -7.23 -9.89
N PRO A 16 1.90 -7.59 -10.53
CA PRO A 16 2.76 -6.62 -11.21
C PRO A 16 2.06 -5.84 -12.33
N THR A 17 1.02 -6.41 -12.94
CA THR A 17 0.21 -5.81 -14.01
C THR A 17 -0.45 -4.51 -13.56
N HIS A 18 -0.91 -4.41 -12.31
CA HIS A 18 -1.58 -3.22 -11.77
C HIS A 18 -0.61 -2.07 -11.46
N ARG A 19 0.71 -2.33 -11.46
CA ARG A 19 1.73 -1.32 -11.15
C ARG A 19 1.96 -0.32 -12.29
N GLY A 20 1.27 -0.45 -13.43
CA GLY A 20 1.34 0.52 -14.54
C GLY A 20 1.07 1.96 -14.09
N LYS A 21 0.07 2.16 -13.22
CA LYS A 21 -0.26 3.47 -12.62
C LYS A 21 0.92 4.04 -11.81
N LEU A 22 1.52 3.21 -10.96
CA LEU A 22 2.65 3.61 -10.12
C LEU A 22 3.91 3.90 -10.95
N ARG A 23 4.15 3.13 -12.01
CA ARG A 23 5.23 3.38 -12.98
C ARG A 23 5.02 4.71 -13.71
N ALA A 24 3.79 5.03 -14.09
CA ALA A 24 3.48 6.34 -14.69
C ALA A 24 3.73 7.50 -13.72
N LEU A 25 3.41 7.33 -12.43
CA LEU A 25 3.75 8.33 -11.40
C LEU A 25 5.26 8.48 -11.23
N ALA A 26 6.00 7.37 -11.18
CA ALA A 26 7.46 7.38 -11.10
C ALA A 26 8.11 8.06 -12.31
N ALA A 27 7.59 7.83 -13.51
CA ALA A 27 8.07 8.47 -14.75
C ALA A 27 7.87 10.00 -14.75
N ARG A 28 6.97 10.52 -13.91
CA ARG A 28 6.74 11.97 -13.73
C ARG A 28 7.70 12.62 -12.71
N GLY A 29 8.72 11.88 -12.25
CA GLY A 29 9.71 12.38 -11.29
C GLY A 29 9.28 12.24 -9.83
N LEU A 30 8.30 11.39 -9.54
CA LEU A 30 7.93 11.03 -8.17
C LEU A 30 8.74 9.82 -7.69
N GLU A 31 9.12 9.81 -6.42
CA GLU A 31 9.61 8.60 -5.75
C GLU A 31 8.42 7.88 -5.13
N VAL A 32 8.05 6.72 -5.69
CA VAL A 32 6.88 5.96 -5.28
C VAL A 32 7.34 4.71 -4.55
N THR A 33 7.01 4.60 -3.27
CA THR A 33 7.14 3.36 -2.51
C THR A 33 5.76 2.70 -2.41
N VAL A 34 5.63 1.44 -2.78
CA VAL A 34 4.42 0.65 -2.58
C VAL A 34 4.66 -0.38 -1.48
N ALA A 35 3.87 -0.31 -0.42
CA ALA A 35 3.90 -1.25 0.69
C ALA A 35 2.87 -2.35 0.44
N ILE A 36 3.35 -3.58 0.22
CA ILE A 36 2.52 -4.75 -0.07
C ILE A 36 2.82 -5.87 0.93
N PRO A 37 1.88 -6.78 1.20
CA PRO A 37 2.12 -7.85 2.15
C PRO A 37 3.27 -8.77 1.69
N GLN A 38 4.17 -9.11 2.62
CA GLN A 38 5.38 -9.90 2.33
C GLN A 38 5.07 -11.32 1.89
N ARG A 39 3.97 -11.89 2.37
CA ARG A 39 3.59 -13.28 2.14
C ARG A 39 2.09 -13.33 1.94
N TRP A 40 1.67 -13.95 0.86
CA TRP A 40 0.27 -14.14 0.54
C TRP A 40 0.04 -15.49 -0.11
N ARG A 41 -1.18 -15.99 -0.03
CA ARG A 41 -1.60 -17.24 -0.66
C ARG A 41 -2.70 -16.92 -1.66
N GLU A 42 -2.48 -17.24 -2.92
CA GLU A 42 -3.50 -17.09 -3.94
C GLU A 42 -4.56 -18.19 -3.75
N PRO A 43 -5.86 -17.87 -3.64
CA PRO A 43 -6.89 -18.85 -3.30
C PRO A 43 -7.11 -19.90 -4.39
N TRP A 44 -6.75 -19.60 -5.65
CA TRP A 44 -6.89 -20.54 -6.77
C TRP A 44 -5.68 -21.45 -7.02
N PHE A 45 -4.47 -20.99 -6.67
CA PHE A 45 -3.23 -21.77 -6.89
C PHE A 45 -2.61 -22.32 -5.60
N GLY A 46 -3.02 -21.85 -4.42
CA GLY A 46 -2.63 -22.38 -3.10
C GLY A 46 -1.15 -22.21 -2.72
N GLN A 47 -0.30 -21.81 -3.67
CA GLN A 47 1.12 -21.58 -3.42
C GLN A 47 1.32 -20.25 -2.70
N PRO A 48 2.10 -20.23 -1.60
CA PRO A 48 2.51 -18.99 -0.98
C PRO A 48 3.44 -18.25 -1.94
N ILE A 49 3.10 -17.00 -2.21
CA ILE A 49 3.96 -16.08 -2.96
C ILE A 49 4.63 -15.18 -1.93
N ASP A 50 5.95 -15.28 -1.88
CA ASP A 50 6.80 -14.41 -1.09
C ASP A 50 7.21 -13.23 -1.95
N VAL A 51 6.87 -12.03 -1.48
CA VAL A 51 7.25 -10.78 -2.13
C VAL A 51 8.60 -10.36 -1.59
N ALA A 52 9.56 -10.23 -2.49
CA ALA A 52 10.85 -9.62 -2.18
C ALA A 52 10.79 -8.09 -2.34
N TRP A 53 11.71 -7.42 -1.66
CA TRP A 53 11.98 -6.02 -1.94
C TRP A 53 12.48 -5.86 -3.37
N GLU A 54 11.94 -4.89 -4.10
CA GLU A 54 12.28 -4.65 -5.51
C GLU A 54 12.30 -3.15 -5.78
N ARG A 55 13.23 -2.68 -6.64
CA ARG A 55 13.27 -1.29 -7.10
C ARG A 55 13.46 -1.23 -8.60
N GLN A 56 12.56 -0.52 -9.27
CA GLN A 56 12.61 -0.24 -10.70
C GLN A 56 12.46 1.27 -10.94
N GLY A 57 13.59 1.95 -11.18
CA GLY A 57 13.62 3.40 -11.35
C GLY A 57 13.11 4.15 -10.11
N GLY A 58 12.08 4.98 -10.31
CA GLY A 58 11.41 5.73 -9.24
C GLY A 58 10.34 4.93 -8.48
N LEU A 59 10.10 3.65 -8.83
CA LEU A 59 9.16 2.78 -8.15
C LEU A 59 9.91 1.77 -7.26
N GLU A 60 9.47 1.64 -6.02
CA GLU A 60 10.01 0.71 -5.06
C GLU A 60 8.90 -0.11 -4.41
N VAL A 61 9.09 -1.42 -4.35
CA VAL A 61 8.17 -2.39 -3.75
C VAL A 61 8.76 -2.80 -2.41
N PHE A 62 8.02 -2.52 -1.34
CA PHE A 62 8.43 -2.79 0.02
C PHE A 62 7.52 -3.86 0.65
N PRO A 63 8.03 -5.07 0.91
CA PRO A 63 7.24 -6.10 1.59
C PRO A 63 7.05 -5.74 3.07
N LEU A 64 5.80 -5.79 3.53
CA LEU A 64 5.43 -5.59 4.93
C LEU A 64 4.89 -6.89 5.54
N PRO A 65 5.29 -7.23 6.78
CA PRO A 65 4.66 -8.33 7.50
C PRO A 65 3.18 -8.04 7.71
N ALA A 66 2.33 -8.96 7.28
CA ALA A 66 0.88 -8.90 7.46
C ALA A 66 0.38 -10.17 8.18
N ARG A 67 -0.66 -10.01 9.00
CA ARG A 67 -1.37 -11.10 9.70
C ARG A 67 -2.81 -11.18 9.23
N GLY A 68 -3.48 -12.31 9.45
CA GLY A 68 -4.87 -12.51 9.05
C GLY A 68 -5.08 -12.86 7.58
N MET A 69 -3.99 -12.91 6.80
CA MET A 69 -3.98 -13.35 5.41
C MET A 69 -3.96 -14.89 5.33
N GLY A 70 -5.08 -15.52 5.71
CA GLY A 70 -5.23 -16.98 5.73
C GLY A 70 -5.56 -17.59 4.37
N ASP A 71 -5.80 -18.91 4.34
CA ASP A 71 -6.01 -19.74 3.14
C ASP A 71 -7.15 -19.30 2.19
N LYS A 72 -8.04 -18.39 2.63
CA LYS A 72 -9.13 -17.86 1.81
C LYS A 72 -8.83 -16.51 1.14
N ALA A 73 -7.61 -15.99 1.24
CA ALA A 73 -7.25 -14.65 0.77
C ALA A 73 -8.30 -13.60 1.19
N ASP A 74 -8.65 -13.66 2.48
CA ASP A 74 -9.64 -12.78 3.08
C ASP A 74 -8.98 -11.41 3.32
N PHE A 75 -8.82 -10.67 2.23
CA PHE A 75 -8.14 -9.38 2.18
C PHE A 75 -8.71 -8.38 3.19
N ALA A 76 -10.00 -8.49 3.51
CA ALA A 76 -10.69 -7.69 4.53
C ALA A 76 -10.16 -7.89 5.96
N LYS A 77 -9.43 -9.00 6.23
CA LYS A 77 -8.85 -9.31 7.55
C LYS A 77 -7.35 -9.09 7.61
N ALA A 78 -6.73 -8.71 6.49
CA ALA A 78 -5.30 -8.48 6.43
C ALA A 78 -4.92 -7.27 7.28
N THR A 79 -4.11 -7.48 8.32
CA THR A 79 -3.61 -6.41 9.18
C THR A 79 -2.11 -6.27 9.02
N TYR A 80 -1.65 -5.11 8.56
CA TYR A 80 -0.22 -4.79 8.47
C TYR A 80 0.42 -4.64 9.85
N GLY A 81 1.67 -5.09 9.98
CA GLY A 81 2.45 -4.96 11.20
C GLY A 81 2.72 -3.50 11.56
N ARG A 82 2.10 -3.00 12.63
CA ARG A 82 2.21 -1.59 13.07
C ARG A 82 3.66 -1.12 13.24
N ARG A 83 4.55 -1.96 13.79
CA ARG A 83 5.97 -1.63 13.97
C ARG A 83 6.69 -1.44 12.63
N ALA A 84 6.45 -2.35 11.68
CA ALA A 84 7.05 -2.29 10.36
C ALA A 84 6.53 -1.10 9.56
N LEU A 85 5.23 -0.80 9.64
CA LEU A 85 4.66 0.38 9.01
C LEU A 85 5.24 1.68 9.60
N LYS A 86 5.38 1.76 10.92
CA LYS A 86 6.00 2.92 11.58
C LYS A 86 7.47 3.09 11.19
N ALA A 87 8.22 1.99 11.08
CA ALA A 87 9.60 2.02 10.59
C ALA A 87 9.65 2.53 9.14
N LEU A 88 8.79 2.01 8.26
CA LEU A 88 8.71 2.44 6.87
C LEU A 88 8.43 3.94 6.72
N LEU A 89 7.48 4.47 7.49
CA LEU A 89 7.16 5.90 7.50
C LEU A 89 8.35 6.74 8.00
N ARG A 90 9.06 6.26 9.02
CA ARG A 90 10.24 6.95 9.59
C ARG A 90 11.42 6.96 8.62
N ASP A 91 11.65 5.84 7.94
CA ASP A 91 12.82 5.64 7.09
C ASP A 91 12.63 6.32 5.72
N ARG A 92 11.42 6.23 5.15
CA ARG A 92 11.11 6.81 3.84
C ARG A 92 10.73 8.27 3.88
N ARG A 93 10.23 8.76 5.03
CA ARG A 93 9.71 10.13 5.20
C ARG A 93 8.88 10.57 3.99
N PRO A 94 7.79 9.85 3.67
CA PRO A 94 6.95 10.21 2.54
C PRO A 94 6.27 11.56 2.79
N ASP A 95 6.18 12.37 1.75
CA ASP A 95 5.45 13.63 1.78
C ASP A 95 3.93 13.37 1.68
N LEU A 96 3.54 12.25 1.10
CA LEU A 96 2.16 11.80 0.97
C LEU A 96 2.04 10.30 1.21
N VAL A 97 1.05 9.90 2.00
CA VAL A 97 0.67 8.50 2.21
C VAL A 97 -0.72 8.28 1.62
N GLN A 98 -0.84 7.36 0.67
CA GLN A 98 -2.11 6.95 0.09
C GLN A 98 -2.42 5.53 0.53
N VAL A 99 -3.62 5.32 1.08
CA VAL A 99 -4.12 3.99 1.42
C VAL A 99 -5.22 3.66 0.41
N GLU A 100 -5.03 2.61 -0.39
CA GLU A 100 -6.04 2.10 -1.32
C GLU A 100 -6.56 0.76 -0.77
N GLU A 101 -7.76 0.77 -0.19
CA GLU A 101 -8.48 -0.41 0.29
C GLU A 101 -9.85 -0.47 -0.43
N GLU A 102 -10.21 -1.63 -0.97
CA GLU A 102 -11.59 -1.90 -1.42
C GLU A 102 -12.49 -1.99 -0.17
N PRO A 103 -13.58 -1.22 -0.07
CA PRO A 103 -14.44 -1.20 1.11
C PRO A 103 -15.32 -2.44 1.14
N THR A 104 -14.78 -3.58 1.56
CA THR A 104 -15.61 -4.69 2.05
C THR A 104 -15.52 -4.73 3.57
N ALA A 105 -16.44 -3.97 4.18
CA ALA A 105 -16.95 -4.08 5.55
C ALA A 105 -16.06 -4.81 6.59
N ALA A 106 -15.18 -4.05 7.28
CA ALA A 106 -14.84 -4.18 8.72
C ALA A 106 -13.46 -3.59 9.11
N SER A 107 -12.66 -3.09 8.17
CA SER A 107 -11.30 -2.54 8.42
C SER A 107 -11.22 -1.03 8.63
N ALA A 108 -12.36 -0.32 8.65
CA ALA A 108 -12.42 1.08 9.06
C ALA A 108 -12.28 1.23 10.59
N SER A 109 -11.15 0.82 11.16
CA SER A 109 -10.69 1.42 12.40
C SER A 109 -10.18 2.84 12.08
N PRO A 110 -10.78 3.91 12.61
CA PRO A 110 -10.45 5.30 12.23
C PRO A 110 -9.05 5.76 12.72
N SER A 111 -8.21 4.84 13.21
CA SER A 111 -6.92 5.16 13.84
C SER A 111 -5.80 5.50 12.85
N CYS A 112 -5.94 5.25 11.54
CA CYS A 112 -4.87 5.60 10.60
C CYS A 112 -4.97 7.05 10.07
N CYS A 113 -6.05 7.76 10.38
CA CYS A 113 -6.21 9.17 10.04
C CYS A 113 -5.65 10.08 11.14
N SER A 114 -4.33 10.12 11.28
CA SER A 114 -3.64 11.18 12.05
C SER A 114 -2.71 11.97 11.14
N ARG A 115 -3.33 12.92 10.44
CA ARG A 115 -2.88 14.30 10.20
C ARG A 115 -1.36 14.51 10.20
N ILE A 116 -0.72 14.47 9.02
CA ILE A 116 0.46 15.30 8.75
C ILE A 116 -0.08 16.53 8.02
N GLY A 117 0.05 17.68 8.65
CA GLY A 117 -0.61 18.92 8.27
C GLY A 117 -0.32 19.35 6.84
N THR A 118 -1.36 19.45 6.01
CA THR A 118 -1.83 20.68 5.35
C THR A 118 -2.96 20.30 4.38
N SER A 119 -4.16 20.82 4.66
CA SER A 119 -5.29 21.09 3.75
C SER A 119 -5.43 20.25 2.46
N SER A 120 -6.28 19.22 2.51
CA SER A 120 -7.47 19.03 1.66
C SER A 120 -7.83 17.55 1.55
N CYS A 121 -8.68 17.07 2.47
CA CYS A 121 -9.44 15.85 2.26
C CYS A 121 -10.64 16.21 1.38
N SER A 122 -10.60 15.88 0.09
CA SER A 122 -11.80 15.88 -0.76
C SER A 122 -12.36 14.47 -0.79
N SER A 123 -13.36 14.21 0.04
CA SER A 123 -14.21 13.02 -0.09
C SER A 123 -15.09 13.20 -1.31
N ILE A 124 -14.87 12.42 -2.37
CA ILE A 124 -15.83 12.30 -3.47
C ILE A 124 -16.79 11.18 -3.07
N GLY A 125 -17.88 11.56 -2.42
CA GLY A 125 -19.07 10.72 -2.29
C GLY A 125 -19.90 10.86 -3.56
N GLY A 126 -20.27 9.75 -4.17
CA GLY A 126 -21.17 9.70 -5.32
C GLY A 126 -22.04 8.46 -5.23
N SER A 127 -23.16 8.57 -4.52
CA SER A 127 -24.32 7.70 -4.71
C SER A 127 -25.11 8.19 -5.94
N PRO A 128 -25.96 7.33 -6.49
CA PRO A 128 -27.37 7.69 -6.62
C PRO A 128 -28.24 7.01 -5.57
#